data_AF-A0A2M9KKR3-F1
#
_entry.id   AF-A0A2M9KKR3-F1
#
_cell.length_a   1.000
_cell.length_b   1.000
_cell.length_c   1.000
_cell.angle_alpha   90.00
_cell.angle_beta   90.00
_cell.angle_gamma   90.00
#
_symmetry.space_group_name_H-M   'P 1'
#
loop_
_entity.id
_entity.type
_entity.pdbx_description
1 polymer ?
#
loop_
_entity_poly.entity_id
_entity_poly.type
_entity_poly.pdbx_seq_one_letter_code
_entity_poly.pdbx_strand_id
1 'polypeptide(L)'
;MTKFLLAVHVLAAIIAIGPVTVAASMFPAAVRRAVASPADPAGPATVRTLHRICRVYAVIAVVVPASGFATAKSLHVLGSAWLITSIALTALAAVVLGGLVLPRQEATLDALDAPAGPPEGADRTSRQLALYTGVFNLLWATVTVLMIIRPGSTTGA
;
A
#
# COMPACT_ATOMS: atom_id res chain seq x y z
N MET A 1 18.67 -3.48 -22.50
CA MET A 1 17.21 -3.37 -22.24
C MET A 1 16.84 -3.82 -20.82
N THR A 2 17.26 -5.00 -20.38
CA THR A 2 16.88 -5.58 -19.08
C THR A 2 17.24 -4.73 -17.86
N LYS A 3 18.44 -4.10 -17.85
CA LYS A 3 18.87 -3.17 -16.79
C LYS A 3 17.95 -1.94 -16.68
N PHE A 4 17.44 -1.45 -17.81
CA PHE A 4 16.50 -0.33 -17.84
C PHE A 4 15.14 -0.74 -17.26
N LEU A 5 14.58 -1.88 -17.69
CA LEU A 5 13.31 -2.39 -17.15
C LEU A 5 13.39 -2.65 -15.63
N LEU A 6 14.52 -3.23 -15.18
CA LEU A 6 14.77 -3.44 -13.76
C LEU A 6 14.87 -2.12 -12.99
N ALA A 7 15.58 -1.12 -13.53
CA ALA A 7 15.68 0.20 -12.91
C ALA A 7 14.30 0.88 -12.81
N VAL A 8 13.50 0.82 -13.88
CA VAL A 8 12.12 1.33 -13.88
C VAL A 8 11.27 0.61 -12.84
N HIS A 9 11.38 -0.72 -12.74
CA HIS A 9 10.64 -1.52 -11.75
C HIS A 9 10.96 -1.11 -10.31
N VAL A 10 12.26 -1.02 -9.98
CA VAL A 10 12.72 -0.64 -8.64
C VAL A 10 12.35 0.81 -8.31
N LEU A 11 12.51 1.73 -9.28
CA LEU A 11 12.15 3.13 -9.08
C LEU A 11 10.65 3.30 -8.88
N ALA A 12 9.83 2.61 -9.69
CA ALA A 12 8.39 2.58 -9.54
C ALA A 12 7.99 2.01 -8.18
N ALA A 13 8.64 0.94 -7.72
CA ALA A 13 8.41 0.38 -6.39
C ALA A 13 8.64 1.40 -5.28
N ILE A 14 9.76 2.11 -5.31
CA ILE A 14 10.12 3.10 -4.28
C ILE A 14 9.16 4.29 -4.31
N ILE A 15 8.94 4.89 -5.48
CA ILE A 15 8.14 6.11 -5.62
C ILE A 15 6.65 5.81 -5.46
N ALA A 16 6.17 4.65 -5.91
CA ALA A 16 4.75 4.33 -5.84
C ALA A 16 4.34 3.81 -4.45
N ILE A 17 5.09 2.86 -3.89
CA ILE A 17 4.68 2.17 -2.66
C ILE A 17 5.07 2.97 -1.40
N GLY A 18 6.21 3.66 -1.40
CA GLY A 18 6.68 4.43 -0.24
C GLY A 18 5.66 5.43 0.30
N PRO A 19 5.04 6.28 -0.54
CA PRO A 19 4.00 7.20 -0.10
C PRO A 19 2.76 6.49 0.46
N VAL A 20 2.38 5.34 -0.11
CA VAL A 20 1.22 4.55 0.37
C VAL A 20 1.48 4.00 1.76
N THR A 21 2.65 3.41 2.01
CA THR A 21 2.98 2.82 3.32
C THR A 21 2.98 3.87 4.42
N VAL A 22 3.55 5.05 4.17
CA VAL A 22 3.55 6.17 5.12
C VAL A 22 2.14 6.70 5.34
N ALA A 23 1.42 7.05 4.28
CA ALA A 23 0.10 7.66 4.39
C ALA A 23 -0.91 6.73 5.07
N ALA A 24 -0.93 5.45 4.70
CA ALA A 24 -1.81 4.45 5.29
C ALA A 24 -1.49 4.20 6.77
N SER A 25 -0.23 4.34 7.19
CA SER A 25 0.20 4.13 8.58
C SER A 25 -0.13 5.33 9.48
N MET A 26 -0.10 6.54 8.91
CA MET A 26 -0.47 7.77 9.63
C MET A 26 -1.99 7.93 9.75
N PHE A 27 -2.77 7.35 8.83
CA PHE A 27 -4.22 7.54 8.74
C PHE A 27 -4.97 7.24 10.05
N PRO A 28 -4.78 6.08 10.73
CA PRO A 28 -5.51 5.79 11.97
C PRO A 28 -5.28 6.83 13.07
N ALA A 29 -4.05 7.34 13.19
CA ALA A 29 -3.70 8.36 14.18
C ALA A 29 -4.27 9.74 13.81
N ALA A 30 -4.29 10.09 12.52
CA ALA A 30 -4.92 11.32 12.04
C ALA A 30 -6.43 11.31 12.32
N VAL A 31 -7.11 10.18 12.10
CA VAL A 31 -8.53 10.02 12.43
C VAL A 31 -8.79 10.24 13.92
N ARG A 32 -8.01 9.60 14.81
CA ARG A 32 -8.19 9.77 16.26
C ARG A 32 -8.03 11.23 16.70
N ARG A 33 -7.10 11.98 16.08
CA ARG A 33 -6.94 13.42 16.34
C ARG A 33 -8.12 14.24 15.85
N ALA A 34 -8.62 13.96 14.64
CA ALA A 34 -9.78 14.65 14.09
C ALA A 34 -11.04 14.42 14.96
N VAL A 35 -11.21 13.20 15.48
CA VAL A 35 -12.30 12.86 16.42
C VAL A 35 -12.13 13.54 17.78
N ALA A 36 -10.90 13.63 18.30
CA ALA A 36 -10.64 14.26 19.60
C ALA A 36 -10.84 15.78 19.59
N SER A 37 -10.69 16.42 18.42
CA SER A 37 -10.84 17.87 18.25
C SER A 37 -11.83 18.21 17.11
N PRO A 38 -13.15 17.98 17.28
CA PRO A 38 -14.14 18.14 16.20
C PRO A 38 -14.27 19.57 15.66
N ALA A 39 -13.95 20.57 16.48
CA ALA A 39 -14.03 21.99 16.08
C ALA A 39 -12.85 22.43 15.19
N ASP A 40 -11.80 21.61 15.04
CA ASP A 40 -10.63 21.91 14.23
C ASP A 40 -10.79 21.38 12.79
N PRO A 41 -10.98 22.25 11.78
CA PRO A 41 -11.14 21.82 10.39
C PRO A 41 -9.86 21.19 9.80
N ALA A 42 -8.69 21.39 10.42
CA ALA A 42 -7.42 20.81 9.94
C ALA A 42 -7.37 19.28 10.09
N GLY A 43 -8.10 18.72 11.06
CA GLY A 43 -8.19 17.28 11.29
C GLY A 43 -8.74 16.52 10.07
N PRO A 44 -10.01 16.75 9.67
CA PRO A 44 -10.59 16.13 8.48
C PRO A 44 -9.80 16.39 7.19
N ALA A 45 -9.25 17.61 7.02
CA ALA A 45 -8.42 17.95 5.86
C ALA A 45 -7.15 17.08 5.75
N THR A 46 -6.51 16.78 6.88
CA THR A 46 -5.35 15.89 6.94
C THR A 46 -5.73 14.47 6.56
N VAL A 47 -6.82 13.94 7.12
CA VAL A 47 -7.31 12.58 6.82
C VAL A 47 -7.63 12.43 5.33
N ARG A 48 -8.27 13.44 4.72
CA ARG A 48 -8.60 13.45 3.29
C ARG A 48 -7.36 13.46 2.40
N THR A 49 -6.32 14.19 2.80
CA THR A 49 -5.03 14.22 2.10
C THR A 49 -4.35 12.85 2.13
N LEU A 50 -4.32 12.20 3.29
CA LEU A 50 -3.74 10.86 3.45
C LEU A 50 -4.47 9.82 2.58
N HIS A 51 -5.81 9.82 2.61
CA HIS A 51 -6.60 8.94 1.75
C HIS A 51 -6.35 9.19 0.26
N ARG A 52 -6.27 10.47 -0.16
CA ARG A 52 -5.96 10.82 -1.55
C ARG A 52 -4.59 10.30 -1.98
N ILE A 53 -3.57 10.40 -1.13
CA ILE A 53 -2.24 9.83 -1.39
C ILE A 53 -2.38 8.31 -1.57
N CYS A 54 -3.01 7.61 -0.63
CA CYS A 54 -3.22 6.17 -0.74
C CYS A 54 -3.92 5.78 -2.05
N ARG A 55 -5.00 6.48 -2.42
CA ARG A 55 -5.80 6.16 -3.60
C ARG A 55 -5.06 6.42 -4.92
N VAL A 56 -4.41 7.57 -5.05
CA VAL A 56 -3.65 7.92 -6.26
C VAL A 56 -2.46 6.98 -6.43
N TYR A 57 -1.68 6.77 -5.36
CA TYR A 57 -0.49 5.94 -5.44
C TYR A 57 -0.80 4.44 -5.53
N ALA A 58 -1.95 3.98 -5.04
CA ALA A 58 -2.43 2.61 -5.29
C ALA A 58 -2.61 2.33 -6.79
N VAL A 59 -3.12 3.30 -7.55
CA VAL A 59 -3.26 3.19 -9.01
C VAL A 59 -1.88 3.22 -9.68
N ILE A 60 -1.02 4.15 -9.29
CA ILE A 60 0.35 4.25 -9.83
C ILE A 60 1.16 2.97 -9.55
N ALA A 61 0.93 2.34 -8.39
CA ALA A 61 1.61 1.11 -8.00
C ALA A 61 1.40 -0.06 -8.97
N VAL A 62 0.38 -0.03 -9.84
CA VAL A 62 0.19 -1.02 -10.92
C VAL A 62 1.38 -1.07 -11.90
N VAL A 63 2.14 0.03 -12.01
CA VAL A 63 3.38 0.06 -12.81
C VAL A 63 4.40 -0.95 -12.29
N VAL A 64 4.42 -1.24 -10.98
CA VAL A 64 5.36 -2.18 -10.35
C VAL A 64 5.18 -3.60 -10.88
N PRO A 65 4.02 -4.27 -10.77
CA PRO A 65 3.85 -5.59 -11.34
C PRO A 65 3.99 -5.59 -12.87
N ALA A 66 3.49 -4.56 -13.58
CA ALA A 66 3.63 -4.48 -15.04
C ALA A 66 5.10 -4.48 -15.50
N SER A 67 5.93 -3.63 -14.91
CA SER A 67 7.37 -3.60 -15.16
C SER A 67 8.09 -4.85 -14.65
N GLY A 68 7.62 -5.45 -13.56
CA GLY A 68 8.13 -6.70 -13.01
C GLY A 68 7.95 -7.87 -13.97
N PHE A 69 6.75 -8.02 -14.54
CA PHE A 69 6.47 -9.04 -15.56
C PHE A 69 7.32 -8.84 -16.83
N ALA A 70 7.45 -7.60 -17.31
CA ALA A 70 8.30 -7.29 -18.44
C ALA A 70 9.77 -7.65 -18.18
N THR A 71 10.27 -7.32 -17.00
CA THR A 71 11.64 -7.67 -16.55
C THR A 71 11.81 -9.19 -16.47
N ALA A 72 10.88 -9.90 -15.82
CA ALA A 72 10.93 -11.35 -15.66
C ALA A 72 10.88 -12.11 -17.00
N LYS A 73 10.06 -11.65 -17.94
CA LYS A 73 10.02 -12.19 -19.31
C LYS A 73 11.37 -12.02 -20.00
N SER A 74 11.98 -10.84 -19.89
CA SER A 74 13.30 -10.56 -20.51
C SER A 74 14.47 -11.33 -19.86
N LEU A 75 14.32 -11.76 -18.61
CA LEU A 75 15.28 -12.57 -17.88
C LEU A 75 15.02 -14.08 -18.00
N HIS A 76 13.94 -14.50 -18.67
CA HIS A 76 13.51 -15.90 -18.76
C HIS A 76 13.31 -16.61 -17.40
N VAL A 77 12.91 -15.85 -16.36
CA VAL A 77 12.72 -16.35 -14.98
C VAL A 77 11.25 -16.49 -14.56
N LEU A 78 10.30 -16.44 -15.50
CA LEU A 78 8.86 -16.48 -15.20
C LEU A 78 8.41 -17.74 -14.43
N GLY A 79 9.11 -18.86 -14.59
CA GLY A 79 8.83 -20.11 -13.86
C GLY A 79 9.52 -20.24 -12.50
N SER A 80 10.28 -19.24 -12.05
CA SER A 80 11.03 -19.33 -10.80
C SER A 80 10.11 -19.25 -9.57
N ALA A 81 10.33 -20.13 -8.59
CA ALA A 81 9.49 -20.22 -7.41
C ALA A 81 9.46 -18.91 -6.60
N TRP A 82 10.60 -18.22 -6.48
CA TRP A 82 10.68 -16.93 -5.79
C TRP A 82 9.81 -15.86 -6.46
N LEU A 83 9.81 -15.79 -7.80
CA LEU A 83 9.01 -14.83 -8.54
C LEU A 83 7.52 -15.14 -8.45
N ILE A 84 7.13 -16.40 -8.62
CA ILE A 84 5.73 -16.83 -8.48
C ILE A 84 5.22 -16.47 -7.08
N THR A 85 6.02 -16.74 -6.05
CA THR A 85 5.70 -16.37 -4.66
C THR A 85 5.55 -14.85 -4.51
N SER A 86 6.46 -14.05 -5.06
CA SER A 86 6.36 -12.59 -5.03
C SER A 86 5.13 -12.06 -5.77
N ILE A 87 4.73 -12.66 -6.89
CA ILE A 87 3.50 -12.30 -7.61
C ILE A 87 2.28 -12.57 -6.72
N ALA A 88 2.20 -13.74 -6.10
CA ALA A 88 1.10 -14.09 -5.20
C ALA A 88 1.01 -13.13 -3.99
N LEU A 89 2.14 -12.83 -3.35
CA LEU A 89 2.21 -11.88 -2.24
C LEU A 89 1.84 -10.45 -2.67
N THR A 90 2.25 -10.04 -3.88
CA THR A 90 1.89 -8.73 -4.44
C THR A 90 0.40 -8.63 -4.72
N ALA A 91 -0.21 -9.69 -5.28
CA ALA A 91 -1.65 -9.77 -5.48
C ALA A 91 -2.40 -9.69 -4.15
N LEU A 92 -1.92 -10.40 -3.12
CA LEU A 92 -2.49 -10.33 -1.77
C LEU A 92 -2.36 -8.92 -1.18
N ALA A 93 -1.21 -8.25 -1.34
CA ALA A 93 -1.01 -6.88 -0.89
C ALA A 93 -1.98 -5.91 -1.61
N ALA A 94 -2.20 -6.10 -2.92
CA ALA A 94 -3.17 -5.30 -3.68
C ALA A 94 -4.61 -5.52 -3.19
N VAL A 95 -4.99 -6.75 -2.85
CA VAL A 95 -6.30 -7.05 -2.24
C VAL A 95 -6.44 -6.41 -0.86
N VAL A 96 -5.40 -6.47 -0.02
CA VAL A 96 -5.43 -5.82 1.30
C VAL A 96 -5.56 -4.30 1.14
N LEU A 97 -4.78 -3.67 0.27
CA LEU A 97 -4.85 -2.23 0.06
C LEU A 97 -6.19 -1.81 -0.56
N GLY A 98 -6.54 -2.38 -1.71
CA GLY A 98 -7.71 -1.97 -2.51
C GLY A 98 -9.04 -2.46 -1.95
N GLY A 99 -9.07 -3.66 -1.37
CA GLY A 99 -10.29 -4.27 -0.84
C GLY A 99 -10.50 -4.06 0.65
N LEU A 100 -9.42 -3.89 1.44
CA LEU A 100 -9.55 -3.78 2.91
C LEU A 100 -9.22 -2.39 3.45
N VAL A 101 -8.16 -1.74 2.98
CA VAL A 101 -7.71 -0.44 3.51
C VAL A 101 -8.49 0.72 2.88
N LEU A 102 -8.48 0.88 1.56
CA LEU A 102 -9.10 2.02 0.89
C LEU A 102 -10.60 2.20 1.19
N PRO A 103 -11.45 1.14 1.14
CA PRO A 103 -12.88 1.30 1.42
C PRO A 103 -13.15 1.69 2.87
N ARG A 104 -12.33 1.21 3.81
CA ARG A 104 -12.46 1.59 5.23
C ARG A 104 -11.99 3.02 5.49
N GLN A 105 -10.97 3.49 4.77
CA GLN A 105 -10.55 4.90 4.84
C GLN A 105 -11.65 5.82 4.31
N GLU A 106 -12.29 5.44 3.20
CA GLU A 106 -13.42 6.17 2.60
C GLU A 106 -14.62 6.23 3.55
N ALA A 107 -15.07 5.08 4.08
CA ALA A 107 -16.15 5.04 5.06
C ALA A 107 -15.85 5.87 6.33
N THR A 108 -14.57 5.93 6.75
CA THR A 108 -14.16 6.77 7.88
C THR A 108 -14.24 8.25 7.56
N LEU A 109 -13.90 8.65 6.33
CA LEU A 109 -14.03 10.04 5.87
C LEU A 109 -15.50 10.45 5.79
N ASP A 110 -16.36 9.62 5.21
CA ASP A 110 -17.79 9.88 5.13
C ASP A 110 -18.40 10.07 6.52
N ALA A 111 -17.95 9.28 7.49
CA ALA A 111 -18.37 9.38 8.88
C ALA A 111 -17.85 10.64 9.60
N LEU A 112 -16.69 11.17 9.21
CA LEU A 112 -16.15 12.43 9.73
C LEU A 112 -16.87 13.66 9.14
N ASP A 113 -17.38 13.54 7.91
CA ASP A 113 -18.13 14.61 7.24
C ASP A 113 -19.63 14.61 7.65
N ALA A 114 -20.10 13.57 8.34
CA ALA A 114 -21.49 13.46 8.78
C ALA A 114 -21.83 14.48 9.88
N PRO A 115 -23.01 15.14 9.84
CA PRO A 115 -23.41 16.14 10.86
C PRO A 115 -23.63 15.56 12.27
N ALA A 116 -23.74 14.23 12.39
CA ALA A 116 -24.22 13.53 13.58
C ALA A 116 -23.08 13.02 14.47
N GLY A 117 -22.30 13.94 15.06
CA GLY A 117 -21.33 13.63 16.13
C GLY A 117 -20.24 12.60 15.77
N PRO A 118 -19.36 12.24 16.73
CA PRO A 118 -18.31 11.26 16.50
C PRO A 118 -18.90 9.87 16.17
N PRO A 119 -18.43 9.18 15.11
CA PRO A 119 -19.01 7.91 14.73
C PRO A 119 -18.81 6.83 15.80
N GLU A 120 -19.91 6.18 16.20
CA GLU A 120 -19.84 5.00 17.07
C GLU A 120 -18.92 3.95 16.46
N GLY A 121 -17.93 3.49 17.23
CA GLY A 121 -16.96 2.49 16.76
C GLY A 121 -15.76 3.03 15.98
N ALA A 122 -15.53 4.35 15.94
CA ALA A 122 -14.33 4.96 15.34
C ALA A 122 -13.02 4.29 15.80
N ASP A 123 -12.91 3.94 17.08
CA ASP A 123 -11.75 3.23 17.63
C ASP A 123 -11.56 1.84 17.04
N ARG A 124 -12.64 1.08 16.85
CA ARG A 124 -12.60 -0.26 16.25
C ARG A 124 -12.14 -0.17 14.81
N THR A 125 -12.72 0.75 14.04
CA THR A 125 -12.34 0.99 12.63
C THR A 125 -10.89 1.46 12.52
N SER A 126 -10.45 2.37 13.39
CA SER A 126 -9.06 2.84 13.47
C SER A 126 -8.08 1.68 13.74
N ARG A 127 -8.41 0.78 14.68
CA ARG A 127 -7.59 -0.42 14.97
C ARG A 127 -7.55 -1.40 13.80
N GLN A 128 -8.68 -1.64 13.14
CA GLN A 128 -8.72 -2.50 11.95
C GLN A 128 -7.88 -1.93 10.80
N LEU A 129 -7.98 -0.61 10.55
CA LEU A 129 -7.15 0.08 9.58
C LEU A 129 -5.66 -0.06 9.92
N ALA A 130 -5.27 0.11 11.18
CA ALA A 130 -3.88 -0.09 11.61
C ALA A 130 -3.40 -1.53 11.35
N LEU A 131 -4.23 -2.54 11.66
CA LEU A 131 -3.92 -3.94 11.41
C LEU A 131 -3.73 -4.22 9.90
N TYR A 132 -4.68 -3.83 9.07
CA TYR A 132 -4.61 -4.10 7.63
C TYR A 132 -3.46 -3.34 6.95
N THR A 133 -3.20 -2.10 7.36
CA THR A 133 -2.01 -1.38 6.92
C THR A 133 -0.73 -2.09 7.35
N GLY A 134 -0.66 -2.60 8.58
CA GLY A 134 0.46 -3.40 9.06
C GLY A 134 0.68 -4.65 8.20
N VAL A 135 -0.37 -5.40 7.90
CA VAL A 135 -0.32 -6.57 7.01
C VAL A 135 0.14 -6.17 5.60
N PHE A 136 -0.39 -5.10 5.02
CA PHE A 136 0.04 -4.58 3.73
C PHE A 136 1.54 -4.25 3.72
N ASN A 137 2.03 -3.54 4.74
CA ASN A 137 3.43 -3.17 4.86
C ASN A 137 4.34 -4.40 5.01
N LEU A 138 3.91 -5.41 5.77
CA LEU A 138 4.65 -6.67 5.94
C LEU A 138 4.73 -7.43 4.61
N LEU A 139 3.60 -7.60 3.90
CA LEU A 139 3.56 -8.25 2.59
C LEU A 139 4.52 -7.55 1.62
N TRP A 140 4.48 -6.21 1.58
CA TRP A 140 5.37 -5.42 0.75
C TRP A 140 6.85 -5.61 1.11
N ALA A 141 7.19 -5.55 2.39
CA ALA A 141 8.55 -5.78 2.87
C ALA A 141 9.05 -7.18 2.49
N THR A 142 8.22 -8.20 2.67
CA THR A 142 8.54 -9.59 2.27
C THR A 142 8.76 -9.70 0.76
N VAL A 143 7.91 -9.09 -0.07
CA VAL A 143 8.09 -9.05 -1.52
C VAL A 143 9.42 -8.39 -1.88
N THR A 144 9.75 -7.28 -1.25
CA THR A 144 11.01 -6.55 -1.47
C THR A 144 12.22 -7.42 -1.13
N VAL A 145 12.20 -8.09 0.02
CA VAL A 145 13.26 -9.01 0.44
C VAL A 145 13.41 -10.17 -0.54
N LEU A 146 12.31 -10.79 -0.98
CA LEU A 146 12.33 -11.86 -1.98
C LEU A 146 12.92 -11.40 -3.32
N MET A 147 12.58 -10.18 -3.75
CA MET A 147 13.09 -9.58 -4.98
C MET A 147 14.58 -9.22 -4.92
N ILE A 148 15.12 -9.00 -3.72
CA ILE A 148 16.55 -8.75 -3.51
C ILE A 148 17.32 -10.08 -3.43
N ILE A 149 16.91 -10.97 -2.54
CA ILE A 149 17.62 -12.24 -2.26
C ILE A 149 17.52 -13.19 -3.44
N ARG A 150 16.37 -13.26 -4.13
CA ARG A 150 16.12 -14.13 -5.30
C ARG A 150 16.60 -15.58 -5.05
N PRO A 151 16.06 -16.27 -4.03
CA PRO A 151 16.52 -17.59 -3.66
C PRO A 151 16.43 -18.57 -4.83
N GLY A 152 17.52 -19.30 -5.08
CA GLY A 152 17.64 -20.23 -6.20
C GLY A 152 17.91 -19.58 -7.56
N SER A 153 18.21 -18.28 -7.63
CA SER A 153 18.65 -17.65 -8.88
C SER A 153 20.11 -17.98 -9.20
N THR A 154 20.38 -18.40 -10.44
CA THR A 154 21.75 -18.62 -10.97
C THR A 154 22.38 -17.33 -11.53
N THR A 155 21.63 -16.23 -11.53
CA THR A 155 22.01 -14.92 -12.09
C THR A 155 22.78 -14.02 -11.12
N GLY A 156 23.27 -14.55 -9.99
CA GLY A 156 24.15 -13.86 -9.06
C GLY A 156 23.46 -12.82 -8.17
N ALA A 157 23.45 -13.10 -6.87
CA ALA A 157 24.36 -12.47 -5.92
C ALA A 157 25.17 -13.59 -5.25
#